data_AF-A0AAP0LUJ6-F1
#
_entry.id   AF-A0AAP0LUJ6-F1
#
_cell.length_a   1.000
_cell.length_b   1.000
_cell.length_c   1.000
_cell.angle_alpha   90.00
_cell.angle_beta   90.00
_cell.angle_gamma   90.00
#
_symmetry.space_group_name_H-M   'P 1'
#
loop_
_entity.id
_entity.type
_entity.pdbx_description
1 polymer ?
#
loop_
_entity_poly.entity_id
_entity_poly.type
_entity_poly.pdbx_seq_one_letter_code
_entity_poly.pdbx_strand_id
1 'polypeptide(L)'
;MAATPNRQFKNICVLSRFNYGKHKEFVEAAINLGRSIAERKLHLVYGGGNRGLPKLVSEAAFIRGSQVLGIIPRALKPLTDSPTGEELVVSGMQGRITEMLNHADTFIFLPGDLATL
;
A
#
# COMPACT_ATOMS: atom_id res chain seq x y z
N MET A 1 9.72 20.41 -29.81
CA MET A 1 9.58 19.10 -29.14
C MET A 1 9.82 19.31 -27.66
N ALA A 2 8.76 19.42 -26.86
CA ALA A 2 8.91 19.62 -25.42
C ALA A 2 9.30 18.29 -24.77
N ALA A 3 10.46 18.24 -24.13
CA ALA A 3 10.88 17.09 -23.34
C ALA A 3 9.86 16.87 -22.22
N THR A 4 9.22 15.71 -22.20
CA THR A 4 8.36 15.30 -21.09
C THR A 4 9.23 15.22 -19.84
N PRO A 5 8.89 15.92 -18.74
CA PRO A 5 9.68 15.82 -17.53
C PRO A 5 9.62 14.37 -17.06
N ASN A 6 10.77 13.70 -16.97
CA ASN A 6 10.89 12.34 -16.45
C ASN A 6 10.68 12.40 -14.94
N ARG A 7 9.42 12.52 -14.50
CA ARG A 7 9.06 12.60 -13.09
C ARG A 7 9.31 11.22 -12.49
N GLN A 8 10.45 11.09 -11.81
CA GLN A 8 10.85 9.86 -11.15
C GLN A 8 9.97 9.67 -9.91
N PHE A 9 8.93 8.84 -10.04
CA PHE A 9 8.06 8.48 -8.93
C PHE A 9 8.82 7.55 -7.99
N LYS A 10 8.73 7.80 -6.68
CA LYS A 10 9.41 7.01 -5.64
C LYS A 10 8.42 6.27 -4.75
N ASN A 11 7.25 6.86 -4.50
CA ASN A 11 6.30 6.32 -3.55
C ASN A 11 5.04 5.80 -4.25
N ILE A 12 4.79 4.50 -4.13
CA ILE A 12 3.60 3.85 -4.66
C ILE A 12 2.62 3.61 -3.53
N CYS A 13 1.39 4.11 -3.66
CA CYS A 13 0.30 3.79 -2.77
C CYS A 13 -0.51 2.60 -3.30
N VAL A 14 -0.70 1.58 -2.46
CA VAL A 14 -1.51 0.42 -2.78
C VAL A 14 -2.83 0.44 -2.02
N LEU A 15 -3.90 0.35 -2.79
CA LEU A 15 -5.29 0.38 -2.33
C LEU A 15 -6.00 -0.89 -2.76
N SER A 16 -6.95 -1.33 -1.94
CA SER A 16 -7.74 -2.54 -2.16
C SER A 16 -8.95 -2.50 -1.25
N ARG A 17 -10.13 -2.83 -1.77
CA ARG A 17 -11.37 -2.87 -1.00
C ARG A 17 -11.87 -4.31 -0.87
N PHE A 18 -11.76 -4.79 0.37
CA PHE A 18 -12.16 -6.04 1.03
C PHE A 18 -12.10 -7.43 0.32
N ASN A 19 -11.46 -8.37 1.06
CA ASN A 19 -11.44 -9.85 1.02
C ASN A 19 -11.19 -10.63 -0.28
N TYR A 20 -9.93 -11.05 -0.46
CA TYR A 20 -9.46 -11.95 -1.54
C TYR A 20 -9.15 -13.36 -1.05
N GLY A 21 -9.67 -13.73 0.11
CA GLY A 21 -9.35 -15.01 0.77
C GLY A 21 -9.71 -16.26 -0.05
N LYS A 22 -10.21 -16.14 -1.28
CA LYS A 22 -10.67 -17.25 -2.11
C LYS A 22 -9.85 -17.50 -3.38
N HIS A 23 -9.01 -16.56 -3.83
CA HIS A 23 -8.31 -16.68 -5.13
C HIS A 23 -6.79 -16.58 -4.95
N LYS A 24 -6.09 -17.71 -5.09
CA LYS A 24 -4.63 -17.81 -4.92
C LYS A 24 -3.85 -16.94 -5.91
N GLU A 25 -4.40 -16.74 -7.12
CA GLU A 25 -3.81 -15.91 -8.18
C GLU A 25 -3.61 -14.45 -7.73
N PHE A 26 -4.58 -13.88 -7.00
CA PHE A 26 -4.45 -12.51 -6.49
C PHE A 26 -3.42 -12.38 -5.37
N VAL A 27 -3.28 -13.42 -4.54
CA VAL A 27 -2.24 -13.50 -3.51
C VAL A 27 -0.86 -13.50 -4.16
N GLU A 28 -0.65 -14.34 -5.17
CA GLU A 28 0.62 -14.42 -5.88
C GLU A 28 0.93 -13.11 -6.62
N ALA A 29 -0.06 -12.52 -7.29
CA ALA A 29 0.09 -11.22 -7.95
C ALA A 29 0.47 -10.11 -6.96
N ALA A 30 -0.15 -10.06 -5.78
CA ALA A 30 0.18 -9.08 -4.74
C ALA A 30 1.61 -9.27 -4.21
N ILE A 31 2.04 -10.51 -3.98
CA ILE A 31 3.42 -10.79 -3.57
C ILE A 31 4.40 -10.36 -4.65
N ASN A 32 4.15 -10.72 -5.92
CA ASN A 32 5.00 -10.35 -7.04
C ASN A 32 5.06 -8.83 -7.25
N LEU A 33 3.96 -8.12 -7.00
CA LEU A 33 3.94 -6.66 -6.99
C LEU A 33 4.88 -6.11 -5.91
N GLY A 34 4.78 -6.58 -4.67
CA GLY A 34 5.64 -6.13 -3.58
C GLY A 34 7.13 -6.38 -3.87
N ARG A 35 7.46 -7.54 -4.47
CA ARG A 35 8.82 -7.84 -4.93
C ARG A 35 9.30 -6.85 -5.99
N SER A 36 8.46 -6.58 -6.99
CA SER A 36 8.78 -5.67 -8.09
C SER A 36 9.01 -4.23 -7.60
N ILE A 37 8.24 -3.79 -6.59
CA ILE A 37 8.41 -2.48 -5.95
C ILE A 37 9.82 -2.38 -5.33
N ALA A 38 10.24 -3.42 -4.61
CA ALA A 38 11.56 -3.46 -3.99
C ALA A 38 12.71 -3.57 -5.00
N GLU A 39 12.58 -4.39 -6.03
CA GLU A 39 13.58 -4.52 -7.10
C GLU A 39 13.82 -3.19 -7.83
N ARG A 40 12.77 -2.37 -7.96
CA ARG A 40 12.84 -1.03 -8.55
C ARG A 40 13.27 0.05 -7.56
N LYS A 41 13.60 -0.30 -6.32
CA LYS A 41 13.97 0.62 -5.22
C LYS A 41 12.90 1.68 -4.97
N LEU A 42 11.63 1.29 -5.08
CA LEU A 42 10.48 2.13 -4.78
C LEU A 42 10.02 1.91 -3.33
N HIS A 43 9.30 2.88 -2.79
CA HIS A 43 8.73 2.84 -1.47
C HIS A 43 7.22 2.58 -1.55
N LEU A 44 6.69 1.90 -0.54
CA LEU A 44 5.29 1.55 -0.48
C LEU A 44 4.56 2.38 0.57
N VAL A 45 3.44 2.96 0.18
CA VAL A 45 2.45 3.55 1.08
C VAL A 45 1.21 2.66 1.04
N TYR A 46 0.60 2.37 2.19
CA TYR A 46 -0.65 1.61 2.22
C TYR A 46 -1.49 1.98 3.44
N GLY A 47 -2.69 1.42 3.50
CA GLY A 47 -3.67 1.78 4.53
C GLY A 47 -3.45 1.20 5.94
N GLY A 48 -2.26 0.69 6.27
CA GLY A 48 -1.90 0.28 7.65
C GLY A 48 -2.61 -0.94 8.22
N GLY A 49 -3.54 -1.57 7.49
CA GLY A 49 -4.26 -2.75 7.96
C GLY A 49 -3.38 -4.00 8.10
N ASN A 50 -3.78 -4.93 8.99
CA ASN A 50 -3.11 -6.22 9.20
C ASN A 50 -3.62 -7.35 8.29
N ARG A 51 -4.56 -7.07 7.36
CA ARG A 51 -5.23 -8.08 6.54
C ARG A 51 -5.40 -7.61 5.08
N GLY A 52 -5.62 -8.58 4.19
CA GLY A 52 -5.89 -8.34 2.77
C GLY A 52 -4.62 -8.27 1.91
N LEU A 53 -4.82 -8.05 0.60
CA LEU A 53 -3.70 -7.99 -0.35
C LEU A 53 -2.69 -6.87 -0.05
N PRO A 54 -3.09 -5.65 0.37
CA PRO A 54 -2.12 -4.60 0.67
C PRO A 54 -1.10 -4.99 1.75
N LYS A 55 -1.50 -5.82 2.73
CA LYS A 55 -0.59 -6.36 3.74
C LYS A 55 0.42 -7.33 3.15
N LEU A 56 0.00 -8.19 2.21
CA LEU A 56 0.91 -9.09 1.51
C LEU A 56 1.92 -8.33 0.63
N VAL A 57 1.46 -7.27 -0.05
CA VAL A 57 2.37 -6.38 -0.80
C VAL A 57 3.37 -5.73 0.14
N SER A 58 2.91 -5.25 1.30
CA SER A 58 3.76 -4.55 2.25
C SER A 58 4.83 -5.45 2.86
N GLU A 59 4.48 -6.67 3.23
CA GLU A 59 5.46 -7.67 3.72
C GLU A 59 6.47 -8.04 2.63
N ALA A 60 6.01 -8.33 1.42
CA ALA A 60 6.89 -8.71 0.32
C ALA A 60 7.88 -7.60 -0.06
N ALA A 61 7.46 -6.33 0.00
CA ALA A 61 8.32 -5.18 -0.22
C ALA A 61 9.30 -4.97 0.94
N PHE A 62 8.81 -5.01 2.19
CA PHE A 62 9.62 -4.77 3.39
C PHE A 62 10.73 -5.79 3.56
N ILE A 63 10.44 -7.08 3.37
CA ILE A 63 11.44 -8.17 3.47
C ILE A 63 12.59 -7.97 2.47
N ARG A 64 12.34 -7.28 1.35
CA ARG A 64 13.33 -6.98 0.31
C ARG A 64 14.00 -5.63 0.46
N GLY A 65 13.79 -4.94 1.58
CA GLY A 65 14.48 -3.69 1.92
C GLY A 65 13.82 -2.42 1.39
N SER A 66 12.59 -2.48 0.85
CA SER A 66 11.83 -1.26 0.59
C SER A 66 11.36 -0.63 1.89
N GLN A 67 11.38 0.71 1.92
CA GLN A 67 10.64 1.45 2.93
C GLN A 67 9.13 1.26 2.72
N VAL A 68 8.43 1.06 3.82
CA VAL A 68 6.99 0.83 3.85
C VAL A 68 6.39 1.75 4.90
N LEU A 69 5.36 2.50 4.51
CA LEU A 69 4.59 3.39 5.37
C LEU A 69 3.13 2.92 5.43
N GLY A 70 2.69 2.49 6.60
CA GLY A 70 1.31 2.16 6.92
C GLY A 70 0.58 3.34 7.55
N ILE A 71 -0.50 3.82 6.93
CA ILE A 71 -1.31 4.93 7.45
C ILE A 71 -2.58 4.38 8.08
N ILE A 72 -2.67 4.47 9.41
CA ILE A 72 -3.74 3.86 10.19
C ILE A 72 -4.53 4.88 11.02
N PRO A 73 -5.87 4.88 10.98
CA PRO A 73 -6.67 5.66 11.91
C PRO A 73 -6.50 5.17 13.35
N ARG A 74 -6.42 6.09 14.31
CA ARG A 74 -6.29 5.79 15.74
C ARG A 74 -7.35 4.80 16.25
N ALA A 75 -8.57 4.88 15.72
CA ALA A 75 -9.67 3.98 16.06
C ALA A 75 -9.47 2.53 15.60
N LEU A 76 -8.66 2.30 14.56
CA LEU A 76 -8.38 0.96 14.02
C LEU A 76 -7.09 0.34 14.58
N LYS A 77 -6.22 1.14 15.20
CA LYS A 77 -4.96 0.67 15.77
C LYS A 77 -5.11 -0.49 16.78
N PRO A 78 -6.13 -0.53 17.66
CA PRO A 78 -6.33 -1.68 18.55
C PRO A 78 -6.73 -2.98 17.84
N LEU A 79 -7.17 -2.90 16.57
CA LEU A 79 -7.62 -4.03 15.77
C LEU A 79 -6.51 -4.59 14.86
N THR A 80 -5.36 -3.92 14.83
CA THR A 80 -4.21 -4.28 14.00
C THR A 80 -3.05 -4.73 14.84
N ASP A 81 -2.35 -5.77 14.35
CA ASP A 81 -1.11 -6.25 14.94
C ASP A 81 0.07 -5.31 14.63
N SER A 82 1.29 -5.77 14.86
CA SER A 82 2.52 -5.02 14.57
C SER A 82 2.54 -4.49 13.13
N PRO A 83 2.93 -3.21 12.92
CA PRO A 83 3.01 -2.63 11.59
C PRO A 83 4.11 -3.32 10.76
N THR A 84 3.93 -3.33 9.44
CA THR A 84 5.02 -3.65 8.52
C THR A 84 5.73 -2.35 8.17
N GLY A 85 6.97 -2.18 8.64
CA GLY A 85 7.73 -0.94 8.45
C GLY A 85 7.27 0.20 9.36
N GLU A 86 7.24 1.41 8.81
CA GLU A 86 6.84 2.62 9.51
C GLU A 86 5.32 2.76 9.57
N GLU A 87 4.83 3.38 10.64
CA GLU A 87 3.40 3.59 10.86
C GLU A 87 3.11 5.06 11.15
N LEU A 88 2.15 5.63 10.42
CA LEU A 88 1.58 6.96 10.66
C LEU A 88 0.17 6.82 11.21
N VAL A 89 -0.03 7.22 12.46
CA VAL A 89 -1.34 7.19 13.13
C VAL A 89 -2.08 8.51 12.91
N VAL A 90 -3.25 8.45 12.28
CA VAL A 90 -4.08 9.61 11.96
C VAL A 90 -5.37 9.65 12.80
N SER A 91 -6.02 10.81 12.88
CA SER A 91 -7.21 11.01 13.71
C SER A 91 -8.46 10.29 13.19
N GLY A 92 -8.57 10.04 11.88
CA GLY A 92 -9.76 9.44 11.28
C GLY A 92 -9.58 9.00 9.83
N MET A 93 -10.67 8.50 9.23
CA MET A 93 -10.65 7.96 7.86
C MET A 93 -10.36 9.01 6.78
N GLN A 94 -10.81 10.25 6.97
CA GLN A 94 -10.50 11.32 6.02
C GLN A 94 -9.01 11.67 6.05
N GLY A 95 -8.43 11.82 7.25
CA GLY A 95 -6.99 12.00 7.43
C GLY A 95 -6.18 10.85 6.82
N ARG A 96 -6.69 9.61 6.90
CA ARG A 96 -6.05 8.45 6.27
C ARG A 96 -5.94 8.62 4.75
N ILE A 97 -7.02 8.99 4.08
CA ILE A 97 -7.01 9.22 2.62
C ILE A 97 -6.09 10.40 2.29
N THR A 98 -6.20 11.51 3.02
CA THR A 98 -5.35 12.69 2.82
C THR A 98 -3.86 12.34 2.91
N GLU A 99 -3.44 11.65 3.97
CA GLU A 99 -2.03 11.27 4.12
C GLU A 99 -1.60 10.25 3.06
N MET A 100 -2.46 9.31 2.68
CA MET A 100 -2.16 8.40 1.58
C MET A 100 -1.97 9.12 0.24
N LEU A 101 -2.72 10.21 0.01
CA LEU A 101 -2.56 11.06 -1.18
C LEU A 101 -1.27 11.91 -1.10
N ASN A 102 -0.95 12.45 0.07
CA ASN A 102 0.21 13.31 0.28
C ASN A 102 1.53 12.56 0.16
N HIS A 103 1.57 11.31 0.62
CA HIS A 103 2.79 10.50 0.65
C HIS A 103 3.03 9.70 -0.63
N ALA A 104 2.12 9.75 -1.61
CA ALA A 104 2.18 8.90 -2.79
C ALA A 104 2.26 9.68 -4.10
N ASP A 105 3.11 9.18 -4.99
CA ASP A 105 3.27 9.68 -6.34
C ASP A 105 2.35 8.97 -7.33
N THR A 106 2.02 7.71 -7.04
CA THR A 106 1.27 6.82 -7.93
C THR A 106 0.39 5.89 -7.10
N PHE A 107 -0.78 5.55 -7.63
CA PHE A 107 -1.74 4.69 -6.98
C PHE A 107 -1.94 3.41 -7.77
N ILE A 108 -1.93 2.28 -7.09
CA ILE A 108 -2.27 0.97 -7.64
C ILE A 108 -3.49 0.46 -6.88
N PHE A 109 -4.56 0.22 -7.63
CA PHE A 109 -5.75 -0.45 -7.14
C PHE A 109 -5.63 -1.93 -7.45
N LEU A 110 -5.51 -2.74 -6.40
CA LEU A 110 -5.61 -4.19 -6.55
C LEU A 110 -7.08 -4.55 -6.85
N PRO A 111 -7.34 -5.68 -7.54
CA PRO A 111 -8.71 -6.20 -7.71
C PRO A 111 -9.45 -6.13 -6.39
N GLY A 112 -10.78 -5.93 -6.35
CA GLY A 112 -11.59 -5.77 -5.11
C GLY A 112 -13.08 -5.80 -5.28
N ASP A 113 -13.81 -5.72 -4.16
CA ASP A 113 -15.26 -5.58 -4.21
C ASP A 113 -15.67 -4.27 -4.92
N LEU A 114 -16.95 -4.20 -5.30
CA LEU A 114 -17.56 -3.27 -6.26
C LEU A 114 -17.29 -1.77 -6.03
N ALA A 115 -16.70 -1.37 -4.91
CA ALA A 115 -16.37 0.01 -4.59
C ALA A 115 -14.87 0.36 -4.80
N THR A 116 -14.22 -0.33 -5.74
CA THR A 116 -12.84 -0.02 -6.21
C THR A 116 -12.82 1.13 -7.24
N LEU A 117 -13.97 1.48 -7.81
CA LEU A 117 -14.17 2.61 -8.75
C LEU A 117 -14.89 3.78 -8.06
#